data_AF-A0A7W8VB60-F1
#
_entry.id   AF-A0A7W8VB60-F1
#
_cell.length_a   1.000
_cell.length_b   1.000
_cell.length_c   1.000
_cell.angle_alpha   90.00
_cell.angle_beta   90.00
_cell.angle_gamma   90.00
#
_symmetry.space_group_name_H-M   'P 1'
#
loop_
_entity.id
_entity.type
_entity.pdbx_description
1 polymer ?
#
loop_
_entity_poly.entity_id
_entity_poly.type
_entity_poly.pdbx_seq_one_letter_code
_entity_poly.pdbx_strand_id
1 'polypeptide(L)'
;MDKNGVMTEEDGGAPPSPGEAAILEEACWLADSGRYADFIDIENVLRFGYGLTNAPALLDRYPVRRMLNRRCADARDERLVGQCSMTELFPLLP
;
A
#
# COMPACT_ATOMS: atom_id res chain seq x y z
N MET A 1 -2.43 18.29 15.89
CA MET A 1 -1.66 17.59 14.85
C MET A 1 -2.65 16.79 14.06
N ASP A 2 -2.71 17.00 12.74
CA ASP A 2 -2.98 15.98 11.71
C ASP A 2 -2.60 16.64 10.39
N LYS A 3 -1.33 16.48 10.04
CA LYS A 3 -0.83 16.85 8.73
C LYS A 3 -1.34 15.80 7.75
N ASN A 4 -2.59 15.93 7.31
CA ASN A 4 -3.05 15.23 6.12
C ASN A 4 -2.17 15.68 4.98
N GLY A 5 -1.18 14.83 4.67
CA GLY A 5 -0.26 14.99 3.57
C GLY A 5 -1.07 15.10 2.29
N VAL A 6 -1.25 16.35 1.87
CA VAL A 6 -1.53 16.75 0.51
C VAL A 6 -0.57 15.96 -0.38
N MET A 7 -1.11 14.97 -1.10
CA MET A 7 -0.46 14.53 -2.32
C MET A 7 -0.67 15.65 -3.31
N THR A 8 0.38 16.45 -3.43
CA THR A 8 0.54 17.57 -4.32
C THR A 8 0.07 17.20 -5.72
N GLU A 9 -0.81 18.05 -6.23
CA GLU A 9 -1.10 18.26 -7.65
C GLU A 9 0.22 18.24 -8.43
N GLU A 10 0.29 17.50 -9.54
CA GLU A 10 1.09 17.71 -10.77
C GLU A 10 1.12 16.41 -11.60
N ASP A 11 0.02 16.12 -12.33
CA ASP A 11 -0.01 15.54 -13.69
C ASP A 11 -1.47 15.28 -14.11
N GLY A 12 -2.05 16.22 -14.88
CA GLY A 12 -3.24 16.21 -15.76
C GLY A 12 -4.38 15.16 -15.70
N GLY A 13 -4.54 14.36 -14.65
CA GLY A 13 -5.58 13.35 -14.53
C GLY A 13 -6.79 13.87 -13.77
N ALA A 14 -8.00 13.53 -14.25
CA ALA A 14 -9.21 13.79 -13.48
C ALA A 14 -9.07 13.15 -12.07
N PRO A 15 -9.55 13.83 -11.01
CA PRO A 15 -9.56 13.26 -9.68
C PRO A 15 -10.33 11.92 -9.70
N PRO A 16 -9.92 10.95 -8.86
CA PRO A 16 -10.57 9.66 -8.86
C PRO A 16 -12.07 9.80 -8.59
N SER A 17 -12.89 9.06 -9.33
CA SER A 17 -14.31 8.96 -9.02
C SER A 17 -14.53 8.41 -7.60
N PRO A 18 -15.70 8.60 -6.96
CA PRO A 18 -15.94 8.07 -5.62
C PRO A 18 -15.68 6.56 -5.49
N GLY A 19 -15.97 5.78 -6.56
CA GLY A 19 -15.64 4.36 -6.62
C GLY A 19 -14.13 4.09 -6.72
N GLU A 20 -13.39 4.93 -7.46
CA GLU A 20 -11.93 4.86 -7.52
C GLU A 20 -11.28 5.26 -6.19
N ALA A 21 -11.85 6.23 -5.47
CA ALA A 21 -11.35 6.65 -4.16
C ALA A 21 -11.42 5.50 -3.14
N ALA A 22 -12.52 4.75 -3.11
CA ALA A 22 -12.66 3.57 -2.24
C ALA A 22 -11.65 2.45 -2.59
N ILE A 23 -11.40 2.23 -3.89
CA ILE A 23 -10.40 1.25 -4.34
C ILE A 23 -8.99 1.71 -3.93
N LEU A 24 -8.71 3.01 -4.04
CA LEU A 24 -7.41 3.56 -3.65
C LEU A 24 -7.19 3.47 -2.14
N GLU A 25 -8.22 3.73 -1.34
CA GLU A 25 -8.19 3.58 0.11
C GLU A 25 -7.90 2.13 0.51
N GLU A 26 -8.60 1.17 -0.08
CA GLU A 26 -8.36 -0.26 0.14
C GLU A 26 -6.94 -0.67 -0.30
N ALA A 27 -6.48 -0.19 -1.47
CA ALA A 27 -5.12 -0.44 -1.95
C ALA A 27 -4.05 0.08 -0.98
N CYS A 28 -4.27 1.27 -0.41
CA CYS A 28 -3.38 1.83 0.61
C CYS A 28 -3.37 0.98 1.88
N TRP A 29 -4.52 0.53 2.35
CA TRP A 29 -4.62 -0.34 3.52
C TRP A 29 -3.89 -1.68 3.31
N LEU A 30 -4.02 -2.27 2.11
CA LEU A 30 -3.27 -3.46 1.74
C LEU A 30 -1.76 -3.18 1.73
N ALA A 31 -1.32 -2.09 1.12
CA ALA A 31 0.10 -1.70 1.07
C ALA A 31 0.70 -1.54 2.47
N ASP A 32 -0.02 -0.83 3.35
CA ASP A 32 0.42 -0.54 4.72
C ASP A 32 0.44 -1.79 5.61
N SER A 33 -0.18 -2.90 5.19
CA SER A 33 -0.17 -4.16 5.95
C SER A 33 1.19 -4.88 5.98
N GLY A 34 2.13 -4.48 5.12
CA GLY A 34 3.46 -5.12 5.00
C GLY A 34 3.40 -6.59 4.57
N ARG A 35 2.28 -7.01 3.95
CA ARG A 35 2.07 -8.38 3.43
C ARG A 35 2.40 -8.53 1.95
N TYR A 36 2.33 -7.43 1.19
CA TYR A 36 2.47 -7.42 -0.27
C TYR A 36 3.81 -6.82 -0.67
N ALA A 37 4.41 -7.35 -1.73
CA ALA A 37 5.74 -6.91 -2.16
C ALA A 37 5.70 -5.55 -2.86
N ASP A 38 4.67 -5.34 -3.69
CA ASP A 38 4.49 -4.17 -4.55
C ASP A 38 3.02 -3.99 -4.98
N PHE A 39 2.77 -3.01 -5.85
CA PHE A 39 1.46 -2.71 -6.39
C PHE A 39 0.83 -3.83 -7.22
N ILE A 40 1.61 -4.72 -7.86
CA ILE A 40 1.09 -5.83 -8.68
C ILE A 40 0.40 -6.84 -7.78
N ASP A 41 1.01 -7.15 -6.63
CA ASP A 41 0.40 -8.04 -5.63
C ASP A 41 -0.92 -7.46 -5.13
N ILE A 42 -0.96 -6.16 -4.87
CA ILE A 42 -2.19 -5.46 -4.46
C ILE A 42 -3.24 -5.50 -5.57
N GLU A 43 -2.86 -5.16 -6.81
CA GLU A 43 -3.77 -5.21 -7.96
C GLU A 43 -4.39 -6.60 -8.13
N ASN A 44 -3.58 -7.66 -8.00
CA ASN A 44 -4.05 -9.03 -8.09
C ASN A 44 -5.09 -9.35 -7.01
N VAL A 45 -4.89 -8.91 -5.76
CA VAL A 45 -5.87 -9.11 -4.68
C VAL A 45 -7.16 -8.34 -4.95
N LEU A 46 -7.07 -7.08 -5.35
CA LEU A 46 -8.26 -6.27 -5.63
C LEU A 46 -9.06 -6.88 -6.80
N ARG A 47 -8.37 -7.27 -7.88
CA ARG A 47 -9.00 -7.82 -9.08
C ARG A 47 -9.59 -9.20 -8.85
N PHE A 48 -8.79 -10.13 -8.34
CA PHE A 48 -9.16 -11.55 -8.27
C PHE A 48 -9.75 -11.95 -6.92
N GLY A 49 -9.32 -11.32 -5.82
CA GLY A 49 -9.86 -11.56 -4.48
C GLY A 49 -11.16 -10.82 -4.23
N TYR A 50 -11.22 -9.52 -4.57
CA TYR A 50 -12.37 -8.67 -4.28
C TYR A 50 -13.29 -8.42 -5.49
N GLY A 51 -12.92 -8.89 -6.68
CA GLY A 51 -13.72 -8.71 -7.90
C GLY A 51 -13.73 -7.27 -8.44
N LEU A 52 -12.80 -6.42 -8.00
CA LEU A 52 -12.70 -5.01 -8.41
C LEU A 52 -11.98 -4.92 -9.77
N THR A 53 -12.71 -5.26 -10.84
CA THR A 53 -12.16 -5.36 -12.20
C THR A 53 -11.65 -4.03 -12.78
N ASN A 54 -12.05 -2.89 -12.20
CA ASN A 54 -11.57 -1.56 -12.56
C ASN A 54 -10.30 -1.13 -11.80
N ALA A 55 -9.86 -1.88 -10.79
CA ALA A 55 -8.64 -1.59 -10.04
C ALA A 55 -7.37 -1.47 -10.93
N PRO A 56 -7.14 -2.33 -11.94
CA PRO A 56 -5.95 -2.22 -12.79
C PRO A 56 -5.83 -0.86 -13.49
N ALA A 57 -6.92 -0.31 -14.02
CA ALA A 57 -6.92 0.98 -14.72
C ALA A 57 -6.57 2.16 -13.81
N LEU A 58 -6.89 2.06 -12.51
CA LEU A 58 -6.54 3.05 -11.50
C LEU A 58 -5.10 2.86 -10.99
N LEU A 59 -4.72 1.62 -10.68
CA LEU A 59 -3.44 1.30 -10.06
C LEU A 59 -2.25 1.42 -11.04
N ASP A 60 -2.49 1.22 -12.34
CA ASP A 60 -1.45 1.38 -13.35
C ASP A 60 -1.06 2.85 -13.61
N ARG A 61 -1.85 3.81 -13.08
CA ARG A 61 -1.47 5.23 -13.10
C ARG A 61 -0.14 5.40 -12.37
N TYR A 62 0.86 5.96 -13.06
CA TYR A 62 2.22 6.14 -12.53
C TYR A 62 2.29 6.70 -11.10
N PRO A 63 1.57 7.80 -10.74
CA PRO A 63 1.62 8.31 -9.37
C PRO A 63 1.08 7.32 -8.34
N VAL A 64 0.03 6.56 -8.69
CA VAL A 64 -0.58 5.55 -7.81
C VAL A 64 0.38 4.37 -7.62
N ARG A 65 0.94 3.83 -8.70
CA ARG A 65 1.94 2.77 -8.66
C ARG A 65 3.13 3.14 -7.78
N ARG A 66 3.69 4.34 -7.98
CA ARG A 66 4.84 4.83 -7.20
C ARG A 66 4.49 4.95 -5.71
N MET A 67 3.32 5.50 -5.38
CA MET A 67 2.86 5.62 -4.00
C MET A 67 2.72 4.25 -3.33
N LEU A 68 2.02 3.30 -3.96
CA LEU A 68 1.78 1.98 -3.39
C LEU A 68 3.08 1.20 -3.17
N ASN A 69 3.99 1.21 -4.15
CA ASN A 69 5.29 0.56 -4.01
C ASN A 69 6.09 1.12 -2.82
N ARG A 70 6.02 2.44 -2.61
CA ARG A 70 6.71 3.07 -1.47
C ARG A 70 6.11 2.60 -0.14
N ARG A 71 4.78 2.60 -0.01
CA ARG A 71 4.08 2.11 1.18
C ARG A 71 4.38 0.64 1.47
N CYS A 72 4.39 -0.22 0.45
CA CYS A 72 4.77 -1.62 0.59
C CYS A 72 6.19 -1.78 1.13
N ALA A 73 7.15 -1.01 0.59
CA ALA A 73 8.54 -1.05 1.04
C ALA A 73 8.66 -0.58 2.50
N ASP A 74 8.07 0.57 2.82
CA ASP A 74 8.11 1.15 4.17
C ASP A 74 7.47 0.18 5.20
N ALA A 75 6.29 -0.38 4.91
CA ALA A 75 5.62 -1.32 5.82
C ALA A 75 6.38 -2.65 5.99
N ARG A 76 7.08 -3.12 4.94
CA ARG A 76 7.93 -4.31 5.02
C ARG A 76 9.17 -4.05 5.87
N ASP A 77 9.80 -2.90 5.71
CA ASP A 77 10.96 -2.52 6.52
C ASP A 77 10.55 -2.38 8.00
N GLU A 78 9.44 -1.72 8.30
CA GLU A 78 8.90 -1.62 9.66
C GLU A 78 8.59 -3.00 10.27
N ARG A 79 8.00 -3.90 9.49
CA ARG A 79 7.73 -5.27 9.92
C ARG A 79 9.02 -6.04 10.22
N LEU A 80 10.05 -5.90 9.40
CA LEU A 80 11.35 -6.53 9.61
C LEU A 80 12.04 -5.97 10.86
N VAL A 81 12.00 -4.66 11.08
CA VAL A 81 12.52 -4.02 12.29
C VAL A 81 11.80 -4.52 13.54
N GLY A 82 10.46 -4.58 13.50
CA GLY A 82 9.66 -5.13 14.59
C GLY A 82 9.93 -6.61 14.86
N GLN A 83 10.16 -7.41 13.82
CA GLN A 83 10.51 -8.83 13.95
C GLN A 83 11.92 -9.03 14.53
N CYS A 84 12.93 -8.29 14.05
CA CYS A 84 14.28 -8.33 14.60
C CYS A 84 14.30 -7.96 16.09
N SER A 85 13.53 -6.94 16.50
CA SER A 85 13.44 -6.56 17.91
C SER A 85 12.79 -7.64 18.79
N MET A 86 11.90 -8.47 18.27
CA MET A 86 11.30 -9.56 19.04
C MET A 86 12.22 -10.78 19.16
N THR A 87 13.06 -11.06 18.16
CA THR A 87 14.01 -12.18 18.20
C THR A 87 15.24 -11.93 19.07
N GLU A 88 15.61 -10.67 19.31
CA GLU A 88 16.74 -10.30 20.19
C GLU A 88 16.39 -10.42 21.70
N LEU A 89 15.11 -10.64 22.06
CA LEU A 89 14.68 -10.80 23.46
C LEU A 89 14.61 -12.26 23.94
N PHE A 90 15.16 -13.21 23.17
CA PHE A 90 15.10 -14.65 23.47
C PHE A 90 16.45 -15.40 23.49
N PRO A 91 17.61 -14.85 23.89
CA PRO A 91 18.62 -15.68 24.52
C PRO A 91 18.33 -15.73 26.03
N LEU A 92 18.50 -16.90 26.65
CA LEU A 92 18.43 -17.15 28.10
C LEU A 92 17.07 -17.63 28.65
N LEU A 93 16.64 -18.82 28.22
CA LEU A 93 16.07 -19.77 29.18
C LEU A 93 17.14 -20.87 29.42
N PRO A 94 17.46 -21.20 30.69
CA PRO A 94 18.53 -22.13 31.06
C PRO A 94 18.27 -23.58 30.66
#